data_AF-A0A1H9EXM3-F1
#
_entry.id   AF-A0A1H9EXM3-F1
#
_cell.length_a   1.000
_cell.length_b   1.000
_cell.length_c   1.000
_cell.angle_alpha   90.00
_cell.angle_beta   90.00
_cell.angle_gamma   90.00
#
_symmetry.space_group_name_H-M   'P 1'
#
loop_
_entity.id
_entity.type
_entity.pdbx_description
1 polymer ?
#
loop_
_entity_poly.entity_id
_entity_poly.type
_entity_poly.pdbx_seq_one_letter_code
_entity_poly.pdbx_strand_id
1 'polypeptide(L)'
;MTGPRLGLAVAKKSVRQATQRNRIKRLIRESFRRHRAVMAPMDMVILCKPGAQHFNNADLQQALERLWRRMSSQCEKSLSS
;
A
#
# COMPACT_ATOMS: atom_id res chain seq x y z
N MET A 1 22.05 -3.26 -3.60
CA MET A 1 20.89 -3.95 -4.20
C MET A 1 19.63 -3.14 -3.93
N THR A 2 19.23 -2.29 -4.87
CA THR A 2 18.09 -1.36 -4.76
C THR A 2 16.79 -2.11 -5.04
N GLY A 3 16.11 -2.57 -3.99
CA GLY A 3 14.76 -3.10 -4.08
C GLY A 3 13.70 -1.99 -3.97
N PRO A 4 12.47 -2.21 -4.46
CA PRO A 4 11.38 -1.24 -4.34
C PRO A 4 11.11 -0.89 -2.87
N ARG A 5 10.91 0.40 -2.58
CA ARG A 5 10.67 0.90 -1.23
C ARG A 5 9.20 1.23 -1.02
N LEU A 6 8.70 0.91 0.17
CA LEU A 6 7.34 1.24 0.58
C LEU A 6 7.35 2.13 1.82
N GLY A 7 6.93 3.37 1.64
CA GLY A 7 6.56 4.30 2.70
C GLY A 7 5.10 4.11 3.13
N LEU A 8 4.85 4.13 4.43
CA LEU A 8 3.50 4.05 5.01
C LEU A 8 3.27 5.27 5.88
N ALA A 9 2.34 6.14 5.47
CA ALA A 9 1.91 7.30 6.23
C ALA A 9 0.51 7.02 6.81
N VAL A 10 0.45 6.70 8.10
CA VAL A 10 -0.83 6.54 8.83
C VAL A 10 -0.94 7.67 9.82
N ALA A 11 -1.76 8.69 9.51
CA ALA A 11 -1.96 9.80 10.43
C ALA A 11 -2.59 9.31 11.73
N LYS A 12 -2.08 9.77 12.88
CA LYS A 12 -2.58 9.43 14.22
C LYS A 12 -4.08 9.79 14.37
N LYS A 13 -4.53 10.83 13.66
CA LYS A 13 -5.93 11.29 13.60
C LYS A 13 -6.84 10.33 12.84
N SER A 14 -6.29 9.53 11.91
CA SER A 14 -7.06 8.61 11.07
C SER A 14 -7.50 7.33 11.79
N VAL A 15 -6.73 6.89 12.78
CA VAL A 15 -6.97 5.66 13.54
C VAL A 15 -6.47 5.84 14.98
N ARG A 16 -7.38 5.96 15.96
CA ARG A 16 -7.00 6.17 17.37
C ARG A 16 -6.27 4.96 17.97
N GLN A 17 -6.69 3.74 17.63
CA GLN A 17 -6.14 2.50 18.19
C GLN A 17 -4.81 2.08 17.52
N ALA A 18 -3.77 1.88 18.33
CA ALA A 18 -2.47 1.43 17.85
C ALA A 18 -2.52 0.06 17.15
N THR A 19 -3.33 -0.86 17.69
CA THR A 19 -3.52 -2.21 17.15
C THR A 19 -4.12 -2.17 15.75
N GLN A 20 -5.12 -1.32 15.51
CA GLN A 20 -5.71 -1.13 14.17
C GLN A 20 -4.70 -0.52 13.19
N ARG A 21 -3.91 0.47 13.60
CA ARG A 21 -2.82 1.02 12.76
C ARG A 21 -1.81 -0.05 12.39
N ASN A 22 -1.41 -0.89 13.35
CA ASN A 22 -0.46 -1.96 13.13
C ASN A 22 -1.04 -3.05 12.20
N ARG A 23 -2.33 -3.37 12.35
CA ARG A 23 -3.06 -4.27 11.44
C ARG A 23 -3.03 -3.75 10.01
N ILE A 24 -3.41 -2.50 9.79
CA ILE A 24 -3.41 -1.87 8.45
C ILE A 24 -2.00 -1.88 7.86
N LYS A 25 -1.00 -1.41 8.61
CA LYS A 25 0.40 -1.46 8.17
C LYS A 25 0.85 -2.88 7.80
N ARG A 26 0.38 -3.90 8.54
CA ARG A 26 0.72 -5.29 8.29
C ARG A 26 0.09 -5.80 6.99
N LEU A 27 -1.21 -5.56 6.78
CA LEU A 27 -1.91 -5.94 5.54
C LEU A 27 -1.28 -5.31 4.31
N ILE A 28 -0.94 -4.02 4.39
CA ILE A 28 -0.31 -3.31 3.27
C ILE A 28 1.08 -3.92 2.98
N ARG A 29 1.89 -4.18 4.01
CA ARG A 29 3.21 -4.82 3.82
C ARG A 29 3.10 -6.24 3.28
N GLU A 30 2.15 -7.04 3.74
CA GLU A 30 1.94 -8.40 3.23
C GLU A 30 1.49 -8.38 1.77
N SER A 31 0.59 -7.46 1.42
CA SER A 31 0.16 -7.27 0.04
C SER A 31 1.32 -6.81 -0.85
N PHE A 32 2.11 -5.84 -0.39
CA PHE A 32 3.31 -5.38 -1.08
C PHE A 32 4.36 -6.47 -1.25
N ARG A 33 4.63 -7.29 -0.24
CA ARG A 33 5.59 -8.41 -0.33
C ARG A 33 5.22 -9.41 -1.43
N ARG A 34 3.94 -9.68 -1.63
CA ARG A 34 3.46 -10.54 -2.72
C ARG A 34 3.70 -9.93 -4.10
N HIS A 35 3.56 -8.61 -4.22
CA HIS A 35 3.74 -7.90 -5.50
C HIS A 35 5.19 -7.48 -5.76
N ARG A 36 6.06 -7.46 -4.73
CA ARG A 36 7.46 -7.04 -4.82
C ARG A 36 8.26 -7.81 -5.87
N ALA A 37 7.96 -9.09 -6.09
CA ALA A 37 8.66 -9.91 -7.09
C ALA A 37 8.40 -9.45 -8.54
N VAL A 38 7.28 -8.77 -8.78
CA VAL A 38 6.83 -8.36 -10.11
C VAL A 38 6.98 -6.83 -10.30
N MET A 39 7.33 -6.10 -9.25
CA MET A 39 7.44 -4.64 -9.29
C MET A 39 8.86 -4.16 -9.57
N ALA A 40 8.96 -3.18 -10.46
CA ALA A 40 10.17 -2.40 -10.69
C ALA A 40 10.64 -1.70 -9.39
N PRO A 41 11.95 -1.40 -9.25
CA PRO A 41 12.48 -0.70 -8.08
C PRO A 41 12.01 0.76 -8.05
N MET A 42 10.80 0.98 -7.54
CA MET A 42 10.19 2.29 -7.33
C MET A 42 9.88 2.56 -5.85
N ASP A 43 9.77 3.84 -5.51
CA ASP A 43 9.42 4.31 -4.18
C ASP A 43 7.93 4.66 -4.12
N MET A 44 7.18 3.94 -3.29
CA MET A 44 5.73 4.11 -3.15
C MET A 44 5.39 4.61 -1.75
N VAL A 45 4.54 5.64 -1.63
CA VAL A 45 4.03 6.11 -0.33
C VAL A 45 2.52 5.90 -0.25
N ILE A 46 2.06 5.08 0.69
CA ILE A 46 0.64 4.87 0.94
C ILE A 46 0.20 5.72 2.12
N LEU A 47 -0.74 6.64 1.86
CA LEU A 47 -1.38 7.47 2.87
C LEU A 47 -2.74 6.88 3.28
N CYS A 48 -2.90 6.53 4.56
CA CYS A 48 -4.19 6.08 5.08
C CYS A 48 -5.08 7.29 5.43
N LYS A 49 -6.18 7.44 4.68
CA LYS A 49 -7.21 8.46 4.95
C LYS A 49 -7.90 8.22 6.30
N PRO A 50 -8.38 9.29 6.97
CA PRO A 50 -9.20 9.15 8.15
C PRO A 50 -10.47 8.35 7.84
N GLY A 51 -10.85 7.44 8.74
CA GLY A 51 -11.91 6.48 8.50
C GLY A 51 -11.43 5.10 8.01
N ALA A 52 -10.14 4.94 7.69
CA ALA A 52 -9.54 3.64 7.30
C ALA A 52 -9.76 2.52 8.34
N GLN A 53 -10.02 2.89 9.60
CA GLN A 53 -10.34 1.97 10.70
C GLN A 53 -11.69 1.24 10.55
N HIS A 54 -12.64 1.82 9.79
CA HIS A 54 -13.97 1.24 9.59
C HIS A 54 -13.98 0.18 8.48
N PHE A 55 -12.94 0.13 7.65
CA PHE A 55 -12.84 -0.85 6.58
C PHE A 55 -12.43 -2.22 7.13
N ASN A 56 -13.14 -3.25 6.66
CA ASN A 56 -12.79 -4.61 7.00
C ASN A 56 -11.52 -5.04 6.23
N ASN A 57 -11.00 -6.24 6.52
CA ASN A 57 -9.79 -6.73 5.86
C ASN A 57 -9.99 -6.91 4.34
N ALA A 58 -11.18 -7.35 3.91
CA ALA A 58 -11.50 -7.59 2.51
C ALA A 58 -11.56 -6.27 1.72
N ASP A 59 -12.18 -5.22 2.28
CA ASP A 59 -12.26 -3.90 1.66
C ASP A 59 -10.85 -3.31 1.48
N LEU A 60 -10.01 -3.42 2.51
CA LEU A 60 -8.62 -2.96 2.45
C LEU A 60 -7.82 -3.76 1.42
N GLN A 61 -7.98 -5.08 1.36
CA GLN A 61 -7.30 -5.91 0.37
C GLN A 61 -7.76 -5.56 -1.04
N GLN A 62 -9.06 -5.39 -1.27
CA GLN A 62 -9.60 -5.06 -2.58
C GLN A 62 -9.15 -3.65 -3.03
N ALA A 63 -9.12 -2.69 -2.11
CA ALA A 63 -8.58 -1.35 -2.38
C ALA A 63 -7.08 -1.41 -2.74
N LEU A 64 -6.30 -2.22 -2.02
CA LEU A 64 -4.89 -2.44 -2.30
C LEU A 64 -4.66 -3.10 -3.66
N GLU A 65 -5.40 -4.15 -4.00
CA GLU A 65 -5.30 -4.79 -5.32
C GLU A 65 -5.59 -3.81 -6.45
N ARG A 66 -6.64 -2.99 -6.32
CA ARG A 66 -6.94 -1.94 -7.31
C ARG A 66 -5.79 -0.94 -7.43
N LEU A 67 -5.16 -0.57 -6.32
CA LEU A 67 -4.00 0.31 -6.30
C LEU A 67 -2.80 -0.33 -7.03
N TRP A 68 -2.51 -1.60 -6.74
CA TRP A 68 -1.40 -2.33 -7.36
C TRP A 68 -1.58 -2.49 -8.86
N ARG A 69 -2.78 -2.85 -9.33
CA ARG A 69 -3.09 -2.93 -10.77
C ARG A 69 -2.93 -1.59 -11.48
N ARG A 70 -3.32 -0.49 -10.84
CA ARG A 70 -3.09 0.86 -11.40
C ARG A 70 -1.61 1.17 -11.49
N MET A 71 -0.84 0.86 -10.44
CA MET A 71 0.58 1.16 -10.42
C MET A 71 1.40 0.28 -11.35
N SER A 72 1.05 -1.00 -11.54
CA SER A 72 1.71 -1.84 -12.55
C SER A 72 1.52 -1.26 -13.96
N SER A 73 0.29 -0.82 -14.29
CA SER A 73 0.01 -0.19 -15.58
C SER A 73 0.69 1.19 -15.74
N GLN A 74 0.82 1.98 -14.67
CA GLN A 74 1.53 3.26 -14.72
C GLN A 74 3.06 3.10 -14.80
N CYS A 75 3.62 2.05 -14.19
CA CYS A 75 5.04 1.74 -14.30
C CYS A 75 5.42 1.40 -15.74
N GLU A 76 4.63 0.57 -16.42
CA GLU A 76 4.85 0.26 -17.84
C GLU A 76 4.87 1.53 -18.71
N LYS A 77 3.95 2.47 -18.44
CA LYS A 77 3.87 3.73 -19.18
C LYS A 77 5.01 4.72 -18.87
N SER A 78 5.55 4.68 -17.66
CA SER A 78 6.62 5.61 -17.25
C SER A 78 8.01 5.11 -17.62
N LEU A 79 8.19 3.81 -17.89
CA LEU A 79 9.42 3.26 -18.46
C LEU A 79 9.51 3.40 -19.99
N SER A 80 8.42 3.77 -20.67
CA SER A 80 8.37 3.95 -22.13
C SER A 80 8.44 5.42 -22.59
N SER A 81 8.97 6.33 -21.76
CA SER A 81 9.16 7.75 -22.11
C SER A 81 10.55 8.23 -21.72
#